data_AF-A0A8H9XFZ5-F1
#
_entry.id   AF-A0A8H9XFZ5-F1
#
_cell.length_a   1.000
_cell.length_b   1.000
_cell.length_c   1.000
_cell.angle_alpha   90.00
_cell.angle_beta   90.00
_cell.angle_gamma   90.00
#
_symmetry.space_group_name_H-M   'P 1'
#
loop_
_entity.id
_entity.type
_entity.pdbx_description
1 polymer ?
#
loop_
_entity_poly.entity_id
_entity_poly.type
_entity_poly.pdbx_seq_one_letter_code
_entity_poly.pdbx_strand_id
1 'polypeptide(L)'
;MARRPIACRRIALALAAGLAATAAAAQDAPPSDGAVEAVPIEGWDAYAFPPPDPQSWWEAERPEPPEAADPLGGRRLPRDRPPPAVTPIEPTLYRLWGLPPLQTQVVRRGELVMEVWRRPSNSVRQSVFRVIRRNDGEVFVQGRAGLACCAPDISRRVGFDAVLPRELGDRFIALAEQSAWATPRDVVAQESAATVGSICLEGAAYDLILLTENGGYALRRDCEDAEVGQVADILEAVIGAGLGHEPRIDVLFEDGADFSRERAAYQRLIAQDGRIKPSDAAAQRDGL
;
A
#
# COMPACT_ATOMS: atom_id res chain seq x y z
N MET A 1 -38.00 10.72 44.94
CA MET A 1 -38.74 9.53 45.42
C MET A 1 -40.14 9.54 44.83
N ALA A 2 -40.41 8.70 43.83
CA ALA A 2 -41.76 8.26 43.46
C ALA A 2 -41.63 7.03 42.56
N ARG A 3 -41.83 5.84 43.15
CA ARG A 3 -41.94 4.55 42.44
C ARG A 3 -43.36 4.44 41.86
N ARG A 4 -43.48 4.00 40.61
CA ARG A 4 -44.63 3.22 40.13
C ARG A 4 -44.16 2.18 39.10
N PRO A 5 -44.32 0.88 39.39
CA PRO A 5 -44.21 -0.20 38.42
C PRO A 5 -45.61 -0.61 37.94
N ILE A 6 -45.78 -0.86 36.64
CA ILE A 6 -46.90 -1.67 36.14
C ILE A 6 -46.37 -2.66 35.11
N ALA A 7 -46.68 -3.92 35.39
CA ALA A 7 -46.27 -5.11 34.70
C ALA A 7 -47.24 -5.49 33.57
N CYS A 8 -46.76 -6.43 32.75
CA CYS A 8 -47.52 -7.49 32.07
C CYS A 8 -48.55 -7.09 31.00
N ARG A 9 -48.25 -7.51 29.76
CA ARG A 9 -49.01 -8.61 29.16
C ARG A 9 -48.20 -9.36 28.10
N ARG A 10 -48.02 -10.66 28.34
CA ARG A 10 -47.73 -11.70 27.35
C ARG A 10 -48.95 -11.90 26.44
N ILE A 11 -48.73 -12.35 25.21
CA ILE A 11 -49.54 -13.22 24.30
C ILE A 11 -48.90 -13.03 22.90
N ALA A 12 -48.71 -13.99 22.01
CA ALA A 12 -48.53 -15.44 22.01
C ALA A 12 -48.01 -15.80 20.60
N LEU A 13 -47.30 -16.93 20.53
CA LEU A 13 -46.88 -17.69 19.36
C LEU A 13 -47.91 -17.82 18.22
N ALA A 14 -47.43 -17.77 16.96
CA ALA A 14 -47.78 -18.68 15.85
C ALA A 14 -46.77 -18.44 14.70
N LEU A 15 -45.76 -19.30 14.48
CA LEU A 15 -45.73 -20.51 13.64
C LEU A 15 -46.05 -20.31 12.14
N ALA A 16 -45.00 -20.57 11.35
CA ALA A 16 -44.97 -21.31 10.08
C ALA A 16 -44.97 -20.56 8.73
N ALA A 17 -43.95 -20.95 7.96
CA ALA A 17 -43.95 -21.30 6.53
C ALA A 17 -43.95 -20.17 5.49
N GLY A 18 -42.98 -20.25 4.58
CA GLY A 18 -43.02 -19.53 3.31
C GLY A 18 -41.67 -19.31 2.64
N LEU A 19 -40.98 -20.39 2.27
CA LEU A 19 -40.02 -20.32 1.15
C LEU A 19 -40.82 -20.04 -0.13
N ALA A 20 -40.53 -18.94 -0.82
CA ALA A 20 -40.69 -18.81 -2.27
C ALA A 20 -39.89 -17.60 -2.77
N ALA A 21 -38.66 -17.86 -3.21
CA ALA A 21 -37.94 -16.96 -4.08
C ALA A 21 -38.39 -17.24 -5.52
N THR A 22 -38.78 -16.20 -6.25
CA THR A 22 -38.77 -16.20 -7.72
C THR A 22 -38.19 -14.88 -8.19
N ALA A 23 -36.86 -14.85 -8.35
CA ALA A 23 -36.19 -13.83 -9.15
C ALA A 23 -36.35 -14.21 -10.63
N ALA A 24 -36.91 -13.29 -11.40
CA ALA A 24 -37.16 -13.44 -12.82
C ALA A 24 -35.90 -13.19 -13.65
N ALA A 25 -35.66 -14.13 -14.58
CA ALA A 25 -35.14 -13.96 -15.93
C ALA A 25 -33.89 -13.07 -16.17
N ALA A 26 -32.73 -13.72 -16.31
CA ALA A 26 -31.72 -13.34 -17.30
C ALA A 26 -31.85 -14.34 -18.46
N GLN A 27 -32.16 -13.83 -19.66
CA GLN A 27 -32.34 -14.61 -20.89
C GLN A 27 -31.01 -14.82 -21.61
N ASP A 28 -30.79 -16.09 -21.98
CA ASP A 28 -30.18 -16.63 -23.19
C ASP A 28 -28.76 -16.20 -23.61
N ALA A 29 -27.78 -16.96 -23.12
CA ALA A 29 -26.58 -17.29 -23.90
C ALA A 29 -26.79 -18.67 -24.57
N PRO A 30 -26.38 -18.87 -25.84
CA PRO A 30 -26.54 -20.15 -26.52
C PRO A 30 -25.73 -21.26 -25.84
N PRO A 31 -26.22 -22.51 -25.83
CA PRO A 31 -25.56 -23.62 -25.17
C PRO A 31 -24.25 -23.97 -25.90
N SER A 32 -23.14 -23.99 -25.17
CA SER A 32 -21.89 -24.58 -25.64
C SER A 32 -22.05 -26.10 -25.60
N ASP A 33 -22.11 -26.73 -26.78
CA ASP A 33 -21.97 -28.18 -26.93
C ASP A 33 -20.61 -28.59 -26.34
N GLY A 34 -20.63 -29.13 -25.12
CA GLY A 34 -19.42 -29.55 -24.39
C GLY A 34 -19.37 -29.19 -22.91
N ALA A 35 -20.44 -28.68 -22.30
CA ALA A 35 -20.51 -28.54 -20.85
C ALA A 35 -20.54 -29.94 -20.19
N VAL A 36 -19.36 -30.45 -19.82
CA VAL A 36 -19.24 -31.58 -18.89
C VAL A 36 -19.77 -31.10 -17.55
N GLU A 37 -20.90 -31.67 -17.14
CA GLU A 37 -21.50 -31.44 -15.83
C GLU A 37 -20.44 -31.77 -14.77
N ALA A 38 -20.01 -30.75 -14.02
CA ALA A 38 -19.03 -30.93 -12.96
C ALA A 38 -19.68 -31.77 -11.85
N VAL A 39 -19.42 -33.08 -11.86
CA VAL A 39 -19.85 -33.98 -10.80
C VAL A 39 -19.08 -33.59 -9.54
N PRO A 40 -19.75 -33.12 -8.47
CA PRO A 40 -19.08 -32.82 -7.21
C PRO A 40 -18.52 -34.13 -6.65
N ILE A 41 -17.18 -34.24 -6.55
CA ILE A 41 -16.55 -35.37 -5.91
C ILE A 41 -16.59 -35.13 -4.39
N GLU A 42 -17.49 -35.83 -3.72
CA GLU A 42 -17.59 -35.84 -2.26
C GLU A 42 -16.23 -36.23 -1.65
N GLY A 43 -15.64 -35.35 -0.82
CA GLY A 43 -14.35 -35.58 -0.16
C GLY A 43 -13.13 -34.86 -0.76
N TRP A 44 -13.28 -34.03 -1.78
CA TRP A 44 -12.16 -33.21 -2.31
C TRP A 44 -11.60 -32.19 -1.30
N ASP A 45 -12.40 -31.74 -0.34
CA ASP A 45 -11.95 -30.86 0.75
C ASP A 45 -10.90 -31.53 1.64
N ALA A 46 -10.89 -32.88 1.70
CA ALA A 46 -9.90 -33.67 2.43
C ALA A 46 -8.53 -33.75 1.72
N TYR A 47 -8.46 -33.32 0.45
CA TYR A 47 -7.24 -33.22 -0.37
C TYR A 47 -6.82 -31.76 -0.60
N ALA A 48 -7.26 -30.83 0.24
CA ALA A 48 -6.69 -29.49 0.26
C ALA A 48 -5.20 -29.61 0.62
N PHE A 49 -4.33 -29.56 -0.39
CA PHE A 49 -2.90 -29.40 -0.16
C PHE A 49 -2.70 -28.21 0.77
N PRO A 50 -1.87 -28.33 1.82
CA PRO A 50 -1.60 -27.19 2.68
C PRO A 50 -1.17 -26.01 1.79
N PRO A 51 -1.62 -24.78 2.11
CA PRO A 51 -1.18 -23.61 1.37
C PRO A 51 0.35 -23.66 1.26
N PRO A 52 0.92 -23.52 0.05
CA PRO A 52 2.36 -23.61 -0.11
C PRO A 52 3.03 -22.57 0.79
N ASP A 53 4.15 -22.94 1.41
CA ASP A 53 4.96 -22.03 2.22
C ASP A 53 5.20 -20.71 1.44
N PRO A 54 4.76 -19.55 1.96
CA PRO A 54 4.92 -18.27 1.27
C PRO A 54 6.37 -17.94 0.96
N GLN A 55 7.33 -18.39 1.79
CA GLN A 55 8.76 -18.17 1.53
C GLN A 55 9.20 -18.91 0.27
N SER A 56 8.67 -20.12 0.03
CA SER A 56 9.00 -20.93 -1.14
C SER A 56 8.64 -20.26 -2.47
N TRP A 57 7.71 -19.29 -2.49
CA TRP A 57 7.39 -18.47 -3.68
C TRP A 57 8.62 -17.73 -4.22
N TRP A 58 9.50 -17.32 -3.31
CA TRP A 58 10.71 -16.56 -3.66
C TRP A 58 11.87 -17.43 -4.11
N GLU A 59 11.78 -18.76 -3.95
CA GLU A 59 12.89 -19.69 -4.13
C GLU A 59 12.59 -20.74 -5.23
N ALA A 60 11.35 -21.18 -5.40
CA ALA A 60 10.96 -22.21 -6.37
C ALA A 60 10.26 -21.64 -7.62
N GLU A 61 10.55 -22.16 -8.82
CA GLU A 61 9.97 -21.70 -10.10
C GLU A 61 8.48 -22.07 -10.23
N ARG A 62 7.60 -21.09 -10.52
CA ARG A 62 6.13 -21.24 -10.57
C ARG A 62 5.45 -20.24 -11.53
N PRO A 63 4.22 -20.51 -12.00
CA PRO A 63 3.52 -19.68 -12.99
C PRO A 63 3.13 -18.27 -12.49
N GLU A 64 2.96 -17.34 -13.44
CA GLU A 64 2.64 -15.92 -13.22
C GLU A 64 1.26 -15.70 -12.57
N PRO A 65 1.12 -14.76 -11.63
CA PRO A 65 -0.17 -14.39 -11.05
C PRO A 65 -0.92 -13.34 -11.87
N PRO A 66 -2.24 -13.19 -11.63
CA PRO A 66 -3.13 -12.32 -12.42
C PRO A 66 -2.86 -10.82 -12.25
N GLU A 67 -3.30 -10.04 -13.25
CA GLU A 67 -3.20 -8.58 -13.31
C GLU A 67 -4.19 -7.90 -12.34
N ALA A 68 -3.80 -6.74 -11.80
CA ALA A 68 -4.50 -6.08 -10.70
C ALA A 68 -5.45 -4.95 -11.15
N ALA A 69 -6.46 -4.62 -10.32
CA ALA A 69 -7.52 -3.66 -10.68
C ALA A 69 -7.12 -2.20 -10.36
N ASP A 70 -7.52 -1.23 -11.20
CA ASP A 70 -7.32 0.21 -10.97
C ASP A 70 -8.56 0.86 -10.32
N PRO A 71 -8.54 1.19 -9.02
CA PRO A 71 -9.67 1.81 -8.32
C PRO A 71 -9.95 3.27 -8.77
N LEU A 72 -9.04 3.90 -9.52
CA LEU A 72 -9.20 5.25 -10.06
C LEU A 72 -9.41 5.27 -11.59
N GLY A 73 -9.51 4.09 -12.21
CA GLY A 73 -9.66 3.93 -13.66
C GLY A 73 -10.92 4.56 -14.25
N GLY A 74 -10.90 4.84 -15.56
CA GLY A 74 -12.07 5.28 -16.34
C GLY A 74 -12.59 6.70 -16.06
N ARG A 75 -11.87 7.52 -15.29
CA ARG A 75 -12.31 8.88 -14.92
C ARG A 75 -11.99 9.90 -16.02
N ARG A 76 -12.95 10.78 -16.33
CA ARG A 76 -12.71 11.95 -17.20
C ARG A 76 -11.74 12.92 -16.53
N LEU A 77 -10.75 13.37 -17.30
CA LEU A 77 -9.83 14.43 -16.88
C LEU A 77 -10.61 15.71 -16.49
N PRO A 78 -10.23 16.39 -15.40
CA PRO A 78 -10.80 17.68 -15.05
C PRO A 78 -10.50 18.72 -16.15
N ARG A 79 -11.33 19.77 -16.22
CA ARG A 79 -11.14 20.87 -17.19
C ARG A 79 -9.85 21.65 -16.92
N ASP A 80 -9.47 21.74 -15.66
CA ASP A 80 -8.18 22.24 -15.21
C ASP A 80 -7.17 21.08 -15.21
N ARG A 81 -5.94 21.33 -15.67
CA ARG A 81 -4.88 20.31 -15.69
C ARG A 81 -4.60 19.88 -14.24
N PRO A 82 -4.57 18.56 -13.92
CA PRO A 82 -4.21 18.12 -12.58
C PRO A 82 -2.81 18.63 -12.20
N PRO A 83 -2.53 18.84 -10.89
CA PRO A 83 -1.19 19.16 -10.44
C PRO A 83 -0.21 18.10 -10.97
N PRO A 84 0.98 18.48 -11.45
CA PRO A 84 1.94 17.49 -11.92
C PRO A 84 2.33 16.57 -10.76
N ALA A 85 2.24 15.26 -10.98
CA ALA A 85 2.78 14.31 -10.02
C ALA A 85 4.31 14.46 -9.99
N VAL A 86 4.86 14.84 -8.84
CA VAL A 86 6.30 14.78 -8.58
C VAL A 86 6.59 13.37 -8.07
N THR A 87 7.17 12.54 -8.92
CA THR A 87 7.56 11.17 -8.56
C THR A 87 8.88 10.82 -9.24
N PRO A 88 9.81 10.15 -8.53
CA PRO A 88 11.05 9.66 -9.12
C PRO A 88 10.88 8.37 -9.93
N ILE A 89 9.67 7.82 -9.94
CA ILE A 89 9.36 6.52 -10.53
C ILE A 89 8.85 6.74 -11.95
N GLU A 90 9.57 6.20 -12.92
CA GLU A 90 9.18 6.28 -14.33
C GLU A 90 7.82 5.59 -14.59
N PRO A 91 6.95 6.15 -15.46
CA PRO A 91 5.65 5.54 -15.79
C PRO A 91 5.75 4.08 -16.26
N THR A 92 6.83 3.75 -16.97
CA THR A 92 7.10 2.38 -17.43
C THR A 92 7.29 1.42 -16.25
N LEU A 93 7.95 1.86 -15.18
CA LEU A 93 8.17 1.03 -14.01
C LEU A 93 6.84 0.66 -13.34
N TYR A 94 5.92 1.62 -13.15
CA TYR A 94 4.57 1.32 -12.66
C TYR A 94 3.86 0.23 -13.45
N ARG A 95 3.95 0.27 -14.79
CA ARG A 95 3.33 -0.74 -15.66
C ARG A 95 3.93 -2.13 -15.44
N LEU A 96 5.25 -2.23 -15.26
CA LEU A 96 5.89 -3.50 -14.92
C LEU A 96 5.41 -4.04 -13.56
N TRP A 97 5.10 -3.15 -12.62
CA TRP A 97 4.49 -3.49 -11.33
C TRP A 97 2.97 -3.71 -11.38
N GLY A 98 2.34 -3.62 -12.55
CA GLY A 98 0.89 -3.78 -12.69
C GLY A 98 0.12 -2.72 -11.90
N LEU A 99 0.69 -1.51 -11.83
CA LEU A 99 0.11 -0.36 -11.18
C LEU A 99 -0.17 0.75 -12.20
N PRO A 100 -1.28 1.47 -12.05
CA PRO A 100 -1.49 2.72 -12.76
C PRO A 100 -0.39 3.74 -12.41
N PRO A 101 0.25 4.39 -13.38
CA PRO A 101 1.23 5.45 -13.11
C PRO A 101 0.60 6.63 -12.36
N LEU A 102 1.27 7.14 -11.31
CA LEU A 102 0.78 8.31 -10.58
C LEU A 102 0.70 9.57 -11.46
N GLN A 103 1.54 9.65 -12.50
CA GLN A 103 1.55 10.75 -13.47
C GLN A 103 0.26 10.88 -14.28
N THR A 104 -0.55 9.82 -14.33
CA THR A 104 -1.85 9.82 -15.01
C THR A 104 -3.02 9.87 -14.03
N GLN A 105 -2.75 9.88 -12.72
CA GLN A 105 -3.78 9.92 -11.70
C GLN A 105 -4.27 11.34 -11.46
N VAL A 106 -5.58 11.49 -11.32
CA VAL A 106 -6.22 12.76 -10.98
C VAL A 106 -6.70 12.67 -9.54
N VAL A 107 -6.09 13.45 -8.66
CA VAL A 107 -6.51 13.57 -7.26
C VAL A 107 -7.34 14.84 -7.10
N ARG A 108 -8.57 14.68 -6.62
CA ARG A 108 -9.51 15.78 -6.36
C ARG A 108 -9.42 16.26 -4.91
N ARG A 109 -10.16 17.32 -4.61
CA ARG A 109 -10.30 17.85 -3.25
C ARG A 109 -10.72 16.79 -2.25
N GLY A 110 -9.96 16.68 -1.16
CA GLY A 110 -10.16 15.67 -0.11
C GLY A 110 -9.79 14.24 -0.53
N GLU A 111 -9.18 14.04 -1.71
CA GLU A 111 -8.55 12.77 -2.08
C GLU A 111 -7.05 12.85 -1.80
N LEU A 112 -6.43 11.70 -1.54
CA LEU A 112 -4.98 11.57 -1.52
C LEU A 112 -4.55 10.18 -1.99
N VAL A 113 -3.32 10.11 -2.48
CA VAL A 113 -2.59 8.85 -2.73
C VAL A 113 -1.27 8.93 -1.99
N MET A 114 -0.98 7.91 -1.19
CA MET A 114 0.28 7.77 -0.46
C MET A 114 0.92 6.45 -0.84
N GLU A 115 2.13 6.49 -1.36
CA GLU A 115 2.83 5.32 -1.90
C GLU A 115 4.22 5.19 -1.28
N VAL A 116 4.60 3.96 -0.96
CA VAL A 116 5.91 3.61 -0.40
C VAL A 116 6.52 2.50 -1.21
N TRP A 117 7.69 2.77 -1.79
CA TRP A 117 8.55 1.80 -2.46
C TRP A 117 9.66 1.38 -1.50
N ARG A 118 9.81 0.08 -1.26
CA ARG A 118 10.91 -0.48 -0.47
C ARG A 118 11.94 -1.14 -1.38
N ARG A 119 13.20 -0.71 -1.25
CA ARG A 119 14.33 -1.18 -2.05
C ARG A 119 15.49 -1.60 -1.15
N PRO A 120 15.55 -2.89 -0.75
CA PRO A 120 16.69 -3.42 -0.01
C PRO A 120 18.01 -3.25 -0.77
N SER A 121 19.11 -2.96 -0.08
CA SER A 121 20.43 -2.80 -0.70
C SER A 121 21.07 -4.13 -1.08
N ASN A 122 20.76 -5.18 -0.33
CA ASN A 122 21.35 -6.52 -0.42
C ASN A 122 20.41 -7.57 -1.05
N SER A 123 19.28 -7.13 -1.60
CA SER A 123 18.27 -8.02 -2.19
C SER A 123 17.59 -7.37 -3.38
N VAL A 124 17.18 -8.21 -4.32
CA VAL A 124 16.42 -7.81 -5.50
C VAL A 124 14.91 -7.89 -5.26
N ARG A 125 14.48 -8.41 -4.09
CA ARG A 125 13.09 -8.47 -3.64
C ARG A 125 12.64 -7.06 -3.26
N GLN A 126 11.83 -6.44 -4.10
CA GLN A 126 11.27 -5.11 -3.87
C GLN A 126 9.78 -5.21 -3.61
N SER A 127 9.23 -4.18 -2.98
CA SER A 127 7.78 -4.05 -2.79
C SER A 127 7.33 -2.61 -2.90
N VAL A 128 6.06 -2.45 -3.25
CA VAL A 128 5.36 -1.17 -3.28
C VAL A 128 4.00 -1.33 -2.62
N PHE A 129 3.68 -0.40 -1.73
CA PHE A 129 2.36 -0.26 -1.14
C PHE A 129 1.80 1.11 -1.49
N ARG A 130 0.55 1.14 -1.91
CA ARG A 130 -0.17 2.37 -2.26
C ARG A 130 -1.48 2.41 -1.51
N VAL A 131 -1.65 3.41 -0.67
CA VAL A 131 -2.92 3.74 -0.02
C VAL A 131 -3.60 4.86 -0.79
N ILE A 132 -4.89 4.70 -1.04
CA ILE A 132 -5.74 5.68 -1.73
C ILE A 132 -6.89 6.02 -0.81
N ARG A 133 -7.07 7.29 -0.47
CA ARG A 133 -8.25 7.78 0.24
C ARG A 133 -9.09 8.62 -0.71
N ARG A 134 -10.33 8.21 -0.93
CA ARG A 134 -11.30 8.92 -1.76
C ARG A 134 -12.07 9.95 -0.96
N ASN A 135 -12.65 10.92 -1.64
CA ASN A 135 -13.37 12.04 -1.03
C ASN A 135 -14.62 11.60 -0.24
N ASP A 136 -15.22 10.47 -0.62
CA ASP A 136 -16.34 9.80 0.06
C ASP A 136 -15.94 9.02 1.33
N GLY A 137 -14.66 9.09 1.73
CA GLY A 137 -14.12 8.44 2.92
C GLY A 137 -13.76 6.98 2.72
N GLU A 138 -13.91 6.40 1.52
CA GLU A 138 -13.38 5.07 1.25
C GLU A 138 -11.85 5.09 1.18
N VAL A 139 -11.25 4.06 1.78
CA VAL A 139 -9.81 3.88 1.82
C VAL A 139 -9.48 2.54 1.17
N PHE A 140 -8.46 2.52 0.33
CA PHE A 140 -7.99 1.35 -0.40
C PHE A 140 -6.50 1.18 -0.20
N VAL A 141 -6.05 -0.05 -0.26
CA VAL A 141 -4.63 -0.39 -0.32
C VAL A 141 -4.36 -1.31 -1.51
N GLN A 142 -3.25 -1.05 -2.18
CA GLN A 142 -2.69 -1.91 -3.22
C GLN A 142 -1.29 -2.30 -2.78
N GLY A 143 -0.99 -3.59 -2.72
CA GLY A 143 0.36 -4.08 -2.44
C GLY A 143 0.90 -4.85 -3.65
N ARG A 144 2.17 -4.63 -3.99
CA ARG A 144 2.89 -5.46 -4.96
C ARG A 144 4.27 -5.81 -4.39
N ALA A 145 4.75 -7.02 -4.67
CA ALA A 145 6.14 -7.39 -4.44
C ALA A 145 6.68 -8.22 -5.61
N GLY A 146 7.98 -8.19 -5.87
CA GLY A 146 8.60 -8.95 -6.96
C GLY A 146 10.11 -8.80 -6.99
N LEU A 147 10.76 -9.49 -7.94
CA LEU A 147 12.20 -9.41 -8.16
C LEU A 147 12.50 -8.36 -9.23
N ALA A 148 13.15 -7.27 -8.84
CA ALA A 148 13.37 -6.10 -9.68
C ALA A 148 14.76 -6.10 -10.37
N CYS A 149 15.35 -7.27 -10.65
CA CYS A 149 16.67 -7.36 -11.30
C CYS A 149 16.63 -8.07 -12.65
N CYS A 150 17.48 -7.60 -13.57
CA CYS A 150 18.08 -8.34 -14.68
C CYS A 150 17.16 -8.96 -15.77
N ALA A 151 15.87 -8.66 -15.77
CA ALA A 151 14.92 -9.05 -16.81
C ALA A 151 14.09 -7.83 -17.26
N PRO A 152 13.48 -7.83 -18.46
CA PRO A 152 12.66 -6.70 -18.92
C PRO A 152 11.32 -6.56 -18.16
N ASP A 153 11.08 -7.41 -17.17
CA ASP A 153 9.88 -7.53 -16.35
C ASP A 153 10.19 -7.57 -14.84
N ILE A 154 9.16 -7.40 -14.00
CA ILE A 154 9.24 -7.70 -12.57
C ILE A 154 8.88 -9.17 -12.40
N SER A 155 9.89 -10.03 -12.44
CA SER A 155 9.66 -11.46 -12.29
C SER A 155 9.09 -11.78 -10.91
N ARG A 156 8.23 -12.81 -10.84
CA ARG A 156 7.56 -13.26 -9.61
C ARG A 156 6.74 -12.16 -8.91
N ARG A 157 6.28 -11.17 -9.68
CA ARG A 157 5.37 -10.14 -9.20
C ARG A 157 4.19 -10.81 -8.52
N VAL A 158 3.84 -10.42 -7.30
CA VAL A 158 2.63 -10.81 -6.57
C VAL A 158 1.95 -9.54 -6.09
N GLY A 159 0.64 -9.58 -5.87
CA GLY A 159 -0.06 -8.42 -5.35
C GLY A 159 -1.49 -8.68 -4.92
N PHE A 160 -2.06 -7.67 -4.27
CA PHE A 160 -3.45 -7.61 -3.86
C PHE A 160 -3.98 -6.19 -3.96
N ASP A 161 -5.30 -6.06 -4.05
CA ASP A 161 -6.01 -4.81 -3.88
C ASP A 161 -7.11 -5.06 -2.83
N ALA A 162 -7.23 -4.18 -1.83
CA ALA A 162 -8.18 -4.35 -0.75
C ALA A 162 -8.81 -3.01 -0.34
N VAL A 163 -10.05 -3.09 0.17
CA VAL A 163 -10.71 -1.96 0.85
C VAL A 163 -10.30 -2.00 2.32
N LEU A 164 -9.93 -0.84 2.86
CA LEU A 164 -9.59 -0.66 4.26
C LEU A 164 -10.77 -0.09 5.07
N PRO A 165 -10.79 -0.28 6.40
CA PRO A 165 -11.73 0.40 7.28
C PRO A 165 -11.70 1.92 7.07
N ARG A 166 -12.87 2.53 6.94
CA ARG A 166 -13.02 3.97 6.62
C ARG A 166 -12.42 4.87 7.71
N GLU A 167 -12.41 4.38 8.95
CA GLU A 167 -11.88 5.06 10.12
C GLU A 167 -10.37 5.33 10.02
N LEU A 168 -9.65 4.58 9.17
CA LEU A 168 -8.24 4.83 8.89
C LEU A 168 -8.02 6.09 8.03
N GLY A 169 -9.07 6.61 7.38
CA GLY A 169 -8.96 7.75 6.47
C GLY A 169 -8.38 9.00 7.14
N ASP A 170 -8.81 9.30 8.36
CA ASP A 170 -8.33 10.48 9.11
C ASP A 170 -6.85 10.37 9.48
N ARG A 171 -6.37 9.14 9.74
CA ARG A 171 -4.94 8.89 9.96
C ARG A 171 -4.12 9.29 8.73
N PHE A 172 -4.53 8.89 7.52
CA PHE A 172 -3.80 9.22 6.30
C PHE A 172 -3.85 10.71 5.94
N ILE A 173 -4.93 11.41 6.31
CA ILE A 173 -4.99 12.87 6.22
C ILE A 173 -3.93 13.50 7.13
N ALA A 174 -3.87 13.10 8.41
CA ALA A 174 -2.88 13.62 9.35
C ALA A 174 -1.44 13.33 8.90
N LEU A 175 -1.19 12.16 8.30
CA LEU A 175 0.13 11.81 7.75
C LEU A 175 0.52 12.69 6.55
N ALA A 176 -0.45 13.13 5.73
CA ALA A 176 -0.20 14.04 4.62
C ALA A 176 0.17 15.47 5.07
N GLU A 177 -0.18 15.85 6.30
CA GLU A 177 0.13 17.15 6.89
C GLU A 177 1.48 17.18 7.64
N GLN A 178 2.20 16.05 7.70
CA GLN A 178 3.49 15.99 8.38
C GLN A 178 4.55 16.90 7.73
N SER A 179 5.35 17.55 8.56
CA SER A 179 6.44 18.44 8.11
C SER A 179 7.53 17.72 7.31
N ALA A 180 7.60 16.38 7.39
CA ALA A 180 8.53 15.59 6.59
C ALA A 180 8.38 15.86 5.08
N TRP A 181 7.14 16.09 4.58
CA TRP A 181 6.88 16.39 3.17
C TRP A 181 7.44 17.73 2.70
N ALA A 182 7.78 18.64 3.62
CA ALA A 182 8.42 19.92 3.32
C ALA A 182 9.95 19.83 3.27
N THR A 183 10.53 18.65 3.54
CA THR A 183 11.98 18.44 3.47
C THR A 183 12.43 18.14 2.04
N PRO A 184 13.71 18.36 1.70
CA PRO A 184 14.25 17.96 0.42
C PRO A 184 13.99 16.48 0.13
N ARG A 185 13.87 16.13 -1.15
CA ARG A 185 13.66 14.75 -1.58
C ARG A 185 14.79 13.86 -1.07
N ASP A 186 16.02 14.15 -1.50
CA ASP A 186 17.21 13.38 -1.14
C ASP A 186 17.92 14.09 0.02
N VAL A 187 18.09 13.40 1.14
CA VAL A 187 18.62 13.99 2.38
C VAL A 187 19.80 13.18 2.92
N VAL A 188 20.53 13.77 3.85
CA VAL A 188 21.52 13.07 4.68
C VAL A 188 21.38 13.47 6.14
N ALA A 189 21.63 12.54 7.07
CA ALA A 189 21.75 12.85 8.49
C ALA A 189 23.06 13.62 8.78
N GLN A 190 22.95 14.68 9.58
CA GLN A 190 24.09 15.48 10.03
C GLN A 190 24.14 15.48 11.57
N GLU A 191 25.16 14.84 12.11
CA GLU A 191 25.51 14.90 13.53
C GLU A 191 26.53 16.02 13.74
N SER A 192 26.14 17.11 14.42
CA SER A 192 27.01 18.27 14.64
C SER A 192 27.62 18.83 13.34
N ALA A 193 28.94 19.11 13.29
CA ALA A 193 29.62 19.55 12.06
C ALA A 193 29.93 18.40 11.08
N ALA A 194 29.81 17.14 11.52
CA ALA A 194 30.09 15.97 10.70
C ALA A 194 28.86 15.61 9.86
N THR A 195 29.05 15.45 8.56
CA THR A 195 28.02 14.90 7.66
C THR A 195 28.23 13.40 7.57
N VAL A 196 27.21 12.62 7.84
CA VAL A 196 27.22 11.17 7.57
C VAL A 196 26.58 10.99 6.20
N GLY A 197 27.39 10.96 5.15
CA GLY A 197 26.96 10.48 3.84
C GLY A 197 27.28 9.00 3.77
N SER A 198 26.29 8.13 3.86
CA SER A 198 26.49 6.68 3.77
C SER A 198 26.01 6.17 2.41
N ILE A 199 26.82 5.34 1.77
CA ILE A 199 26.34 4.47 0.71
C ILE A 199 25.47 3.41 1.40
N CYS A 200 24.25 3.19 0.90
CA CYS A 200 23.36 2.21 1.48
C CYS A 200 23.88 0.78 1.22
N LEU A 201 24.64 0.24 2.17
CA LEU A 201 25.25 -1.10 2.08
C LEU A 201 24.34 -2.17 2.67
N GLU A 202 23.71 -1.89 3.80
CA GLU A 202 22.85 -2.82 4.54
C GLU A 202 21.55 -2.12 4.96
N GLY A 203 20.42 -2.77 4.73
CA GLY A 203 19.08 -2.23 5.03
C GLY A 203 18.27 -2.00 3.77
N ALA A 204 17.30 -1.08 3.86
CA ALA A 204 16.45 -0.72 2.73
C ALA A 204 16.33 0.79 2.56
N ALA A 205 16.40 1.24 1.31
CA ALA A 205 16.01 2.57 0.93
C ALA A 205 14.50 2.62 0.66
N TYR A 206 13.90 3.75 0.97
CA TYR A 206 12.47 4.00 0.79
C TYR A 206 12.26 5.23 -0.10
N ASP A 207 11.44 5.08 -1.13
CA ASP A 207 10.89 6.22 -1.86
C ASP A 207 9.43 6.37 -1.47
N LEU A 208 9.09 7.53 -0.91
CA LEU A 208 7.75 7.86 -0.46
C LEU A 208 7.18 8.92 -1.39
N ILE A 209 5.96 8.72 -1.86
CA ILE A 209 5.27 9.65 -2.75
C ILE A 209 3.92 9.97 -2.15
N LEU A 210 3.60 11.27 -2.09
CA LEU A 210 2.30 11.77 -1.70
C LEU A 210 1.73 12.57 -2.87
N LEU A 211 0.50 12.26 -3.28
CA LEU A 211 -0.24 13.03 -4.25
C LEU A 211 -1.52 13.56 -3.59
N THR A 212 -1.68 14.87 -3.59
CA THR A 212 -2.85 15.57 -3.05
C THR A 212 -3.43 16.51 -4.10
N GLU A 213 -4.54 17.18 -3.78
CA GLU A 213 -5.05 18.28 -4.60
C GLU A 213 -4.08 19.46 -4.75
N ASN A 214 -3.15 19.63 -3.80
CA ASN A 214 -2.19 20.74 -3.79
C ASN A 214 -0.92 20.45 -4.61
N GLY A 215 -0.67 19.18 -4.96
CA GLY A 215 0.56 18.79 -5.65
C GLY A 215 1.03 17.38 -5.29
N GLY A 216 2.09 16.97 -5.99
CA GLY A 216 2.87 15.78 -5.67
C GLY A 216 4.11 16.14 -4.84
N TYR A 217 4.45 15.27 -3.89
CA TYR A 217 5.62 15.36 -3.03
C TYR A 217 6.34 14.02 -3.07
N ALA A 218 7.68 14.05 -3.09
CA ALA A 218 8.49 12.84 -3.09
C ALA A 218 9.64 12.97 -2.11
N LEU A 219 9.82 11.94 -1.29
CA LEU A 219 10.92 11.79 -0.35
C LEU A 219 11.70 10.53 -0.69
N ARG A 220 13.01 10.58 -0.52
CA ARG A 220 13.90 9.43 -0.52
C ARG A 220 14.62 9.37 0.81
N ARG A 221 14.52 8.26 1.51
CA ARG A 221 15.34 7.95 2.68
C ARG A 221 16.16 6.74 2.35
N ASP A 222 17.48 6.89 2.36
CA ASP A 222 18.36 5.73 2.23
C ASP A 222 18.33 4.93 3.53
N CYS A 223 19.14 3.87 3.67
CA CYS A 223 19.06 2.98 4.82
C CYS A 223 19.68 3.53 6.12
N GLU A 224 20.01 4.82 6.19
CA GLU A 224 20.45 5.45 7.43
C GLU A 224 19.27 5.56 8.42
N ASP A 225 19.42 4.99 9.62
CA ASP A 225 18.35 4.83 10.59
C ASP A 225 17.66 6.16 10.94
N ALA A 226 18.44 7.24 11.08
CA ALA A 226 17.89 8.55 11.42
C ALA A 226 17.11 9.18 10.25
N GLU A 227 17.49 8.89 9.02
CA GLU A 227 16.75 9.36 7.83
C GLU A 227 15.42 8.63 7.69
N VAL A 228 15.45 7.29 7.80
CA VAL A 228 14.22 6.47 7.80
C VAL A 228 13.33 6.86 8.98
N GLY A 229 13.92 7.11 10.15
CA GLY A 229 13.22 7.50 11.37
C GLY A 229 12.41 8.78 11.25
N GLN A 230 12.84 9.72 10.40
CA GLN A 230 12.10 10.95 10.13
C GLN A 230 10.71 10.68 9.54
N VAL A 231 10.56 9.61 8.76
CA VAL A 231 9.33 9.24 8.05
C VAL A 231 8.71 7.94 8.59
N ALA A 232 9.18 7.44 9.73
CA ALA A 232 8.77 6.17 10.32
C ALA A 232 7.25 6.04 10.47
N ASP A 233 6.56 7.11 10.88
CA ASP A 233 5.10 7.09 11.07
C ASP A 233 4.33 6.89 9.75
N ILE A 234 4.86 7.43 8.64
CA ILE A 234 4.31 7.24 7.29
C ILE A 234 4.57 5.80 6.84
N LEU A 235 5.81 5.32 6.99
CA LEU A 235 6.20 3.97 6.60
C LEU A 235 5.39 2.91 7.35
N GLU A 236 5.31 3.02 8.68
CA GLU A 236 4.55 2.11 9.54
C GLU A 236 3.08 2.08 9.15
N ALA A 237 2.48 3.24 8.86
CA ALA A 237 1.08 3.31 8.47
C ALA A 237 0.80 2.69 7.09
N VAL A 238 1.62 3.00 6.09
CA VAL A 238 1.40 2.53 4.70
C VAL A 238 1.73 1.05 4.57
N ILE A 239 2.88 0.61 5.10
CA ILE A 239 3.27 -0.81 5.07
C ILE A 239 2.32 -1.62 5.96
N GLY A 240 2.04 -1.15 7.18
CA GLY A 240 1.12 -1.83 8.10
C GLY A 240 -0.30 -1.96 7.55
N ALA A 241 -0.76 -1.01 6.72
CA ALA A 241 -2.04 -1.12 6.02
C ALA A 241 -2.06 -2.20 4.93
N GLY A 242 -0.88 -2.61 4.42
CA GLY A 242 -0.76 -3.65 3.41
C GLY A 242 -0.44 -5.04 3.95
N LEU A 243 0.20 -5.14 5.12
CA LEU A 243 0.54 -6.42 5.72
C LEU A 243 -0.71 -7.23 6.13
N GLY A 244 -0.62 -8.55 5.99
CA GLY A 244 -1.69 -9.49 6.34
C GLY A 244 -2.70 -9.77 5.22
N HIS A 245 -2.57 -9.09 4.06
CA HIS A 245 -3.40 -9.33 2.89
C HIS A 245 -2.80 -10.38 1.93
N GLU A 246 -1.49 -10.53 1.91
CA GLU A 246 -0.79 -11.45 1.00
C GLU A 246 0.45 -12.02 1.70
N PRO A 247 0.39 -13.27 2.18
CA PRO A 247 1.48 -13.90 2.93
C PRO A 247 2.83 -13.89 2.21
N ARG A 248 2.84 -13.93 0.87
CA ARG A 248 4.09 -13.88 0.07
C ARG A 248 4.76 -12.51 0.11
N ILE A 249 3.99 -11.44 0.34
CA ILE A 249 4.52 -10.10 0.57
C ILE A 249 4.94 -9.98 2.04
N ASP A 250 4.15 -10.52 2.97
CA ASP A 250 4.39 -10.42 4.41
C ASP A 250 5.76 -10.99 4.81
N VAL A 251 6.21 -12.09 4.20
CA VAL A 251 7.54 -12.67 4.45
C VAL A 251 8.72 -11.75 4.09
N LEU A 252 8.50 -10.66 3.35
CA LEU A 252 9.54 -9.65 3.10
C LEU A 252 9.74 -8.68 4.28
N PHE A 253 8.88 -8.77 5.30
CA PHE A 253 8.80 -7.90 6.46
C PHE A 253 8.80 -8.77 7.73
N GLU A 254 9.97 -9.35 8.06
CA GLU A 254 10.13 -10.29 9.18
C GLU A 254 9.64 -9.73 10.53
N ASP A 255 9.94 -8.45 10.77
CA ASP A 255 9.49 -7.70 11.96
C ASP A 255 8.18 -6.92 11.72
N GLY A 256 7.48 -7.20 10.62
CA GLY A 256 6.31 -6.47 10.18
C GLY A 256 6.63 -5.01 9.81
N ALA A 257 5.71 -4.10 10.17
CA ALA A 257 5.86 -2.66 9.93
C ALA A 257 6.48 -1.92 11.14
N ASP A 258 7.42 -2.55 11.85
CA ASP A 258 8.08 -1.92 13.00
C ASP A 258 9.25 -1.02 12.57
N PHE A 259 9.14 0.27 12.87
CA PHE A 259 10.18 1.29 12.64
C PHE A 259 10.63 1.96 13.95
N SER A 260 10.46 1.29 15.09
CA SER A 260 10.76 1.82 16.42
C SER A 260 12.25 2.14 16.61
N ARG A 261 13.14 1.33 16.04
CA ARG A 261 14.60 1.56 16.07
C ARG A 261 14.99 2.84 15.34
N GLU A 262 14.49 2.99 14.12
CA GLU A 262 14.74 4.13 13.23
C GLU A 262 14.15 5.40 13.84
N ARG A 263 12.92 5.34 14.35
CA ARG A 263 12.28 6.45 15.08
C ARG A 263 13.14 6.90 16.26
N ALA A 264 13.65 5.96 17.05
CA ALA A 264 14.53 6.27 18.17
C ALA A 264 15.86 6.89 17.72
N ALA A 265 16.41 6.47 16.57
CA ALA A 265 17.63 7.07 15.99
C ALA A 265 17.40 8.52 15.56
N TYR A 266 16.29 8.80 14.87
CA TYR A 266 15.92 10.17 14.52
C TYR A 266 15.72 11.06 15.76
N GLN A 267 15.04 10.55 16.78
CA GLN A 267 14.86 11.30 18.03
C GLN A 267 16.21 11.60 18.73
N ARG A 268 17.14 10.64 18.74
CA ARG A 268 18.50 10.87 19.27
C ARG A 268 19.26 11.93 18.47
N LEU A 269 19.18 11.88 17.15
CA LEU A 269 19.80 12.88 16.27
C LEU A 269 19.34 14.29 16.65
N ILE A 270 18.03 14.50 16.75
CA ILE A 270 17.45 15.81 17.12
C ILE A 270 17.83 16.22 18.55
N ALA A 271 17.83 15.27 19.50
CA ALA A 271 18.21 15.54 20.89
C ALA A 271 19.68 15.93 21.07
N GLN A 272 20.54 15.63 20.09
CA GLN A 272 21.97 15.95 20.06
C GLN A 272 22.27 17.17 19.16
N ASP A 273 21.28 18.01 18.89
CA ASP A 273 21.36 19.17 17.99
C ASP A 273 21.75 18.81 16.54
N GLY A 274 21.60 17.53 16.17
CA GLY A 274 21.71 17.05 14.80
C GLY A 274 20.48 17.40 13.97
N ARG A 275 20.58 17.22 12.65
CA ARG A 275 19.48 17.53 11.72
C ARG A 275 19.55 16.69 10.45
N ILE A 276 18.41 16.63 9.77
CA ILE A 276 18.32 16.15 8.39
C ILE A 276 18.55 17.34 7.45
N LYS A 277 19.50 17.23 6.52
CA LYS A 277 19.82 18.27 5.54
C LYS A 277 19.73 17.73 4.11
N PRO A 278 19.60 18.59 3.07
CA PRO A 278 19.71 18.12 1.69
C PRO A 278 21.03 17.38 1.46
N SER A 279 20.99 16.31 0.65
CA SER A 279 22.22 15.64 0.21
C SER A 279 23.04 16.54 -0.73
N ASP A 280 24.35 16.33 -0.79
CA ASP A 280 25.22 17.14 -1.68
C ASP A 280 24.85 16.99 -3.16
N ALA A 281 24.31 15.83 -3.54
CA ALA A 281 23.79 15.59 -4.88
C ALA A 281 22.49 16.37 -5.15
N ALA A 282 21.61 16.53 -4.14
CA ALA A 282 20.44 17.40 -4.25
C ALA A 282 20.83 18.88 -4.27
N ALA A 283 21.75 19.29 -3.40
CA ALA A 283 22.25 20.67 -3.34
C ALA A 283 22.89 21.12 -4.66
N GLN A 284 23.55 20.20 -5.39
CA GLN A 284 24.09 20.47 -6.73
C GLN A 284 23.02 20.57 -7.82
N ARG A 285 21.88 19.86 -7.70
CA ARG A 285 20.76 19.97 -8.65
C ARG A 285 19.99 21.29 -8.50
N ASP A 286 19.92 21.82 -7.29
CA ASP A 286 19.19 23.07 -6.98
C ASP A 286 20.07 24.33 -7.11
N GLY A 287 21.37 24.17 -7.41
CA GLY A 287 22.39 25.22 -7.46
C GLY A 287 22.93 25.58 -8.85
N LEU A 288 22.22 25.22 -9.93
CA LEU A 288 22.43 25.67 -11.31
C LEU A 288 21.11 26.15 -11.94
#